data_AF-A0A3M1JPH4-F1
#
_entry.id   AF-A0A3M1JPH4-F1
#
_cell.length_a   1.000
_cell.length_b   1.000
_cell.length_c   1.000
_cell.angle_alpha   90.00
_cell.angle_beta   90.00
_cell.angle_gamma   90.00
#
_symmetry.space_group_name_H-M   'P 1'
#
loop_
_entity.id
_entity.type
_entity.pdbx_description
1 polymer ?
#
loop_
_entity_poly.entity_id
_entity_poly.type
_entity_poly.pdbx_seq_one_letter_code
_entity_poly.pdbx_strand_id
1 'polypeptide(L)'
;MQRAFLLHCLLPGTAALLLAQAHPSIHQLQAEDHFHKPAPPVEVTPVRLGLEVLLSDSIDLIRGKRLALVTNQTGRDHQGRPNYQLLLSLPDVELKVIFSPEHGLLGEAAAGESVRYGDKFQTLPPVISLYGDVRKPTPDMLRDVDLILYDIQDIGARFYTYISTLGLVLEAAGEQQIPVLVLDRPDPLTGIRIGGPRLDPDYRSFVGFYPLPIQYGLTVG
;
A
#
# COMPACT_ATOMS: atom_id res chain seq x y z
N MET A 1 59.11 -61.94 30.97
CA MET A 1 59.08 -62.39 29.55
C MET A 1 58.13 -61.45 28.82
N GLN A 2 58.64 -60.40 28.15
CA GLN A 2 58.84 -60.35 26.68
C GLN A 2 57.53 -60.68 25.93
N ARG A 3 56.95 -59.82 25.06
CA ARG A 3 57.55 -58.88 24.11
C ARG A 3 56.62 -57.70 23.80
N ALA A 4 57.24 -56.54 23.58
CA ALA A 4 56.70 -55.42 22.84
C ALA A 4 56.74 -55.70 21.33
N PHE A 5 55.76 -55.21 20.57
CA PHE A 5 55.93 -54.80 19.18
C PHE A 5 55.08 -53.56 18.92
N LEU A 6 55.78 -52.44 18.73
CA LEU A 6 55.28 -51.20 18.16
C LEU A 6 55.38 -51.32 16.64
N LEU A 7 54.33 -50.94 15.92
CA LEU A 7 54.49 -50.38 14.58
C LEU A 7 53.43 -49.30 14.36
N HIS A 8 53.91 -48.07 14.19
CA HIS A 8 53.13 -46.91 13.75
C HIS A 8 52.74 -47.06 12.28
N CYS A 9 51.55 -46.57 11.90
CA CYS A 9 51.42 -45.55 10.84
C CYS A 9 49.94 -45.13 10.57
N LEU A 10 49.72 -43.82 10.71
CA LEU A 10 48.90 -42.92 9.86
C LEU A 10 47.35 -43.02 9.85
N LEU A 11 46.72 -42.03 10.50
CA LEU A 11 45.37 -41.45 10.19
C LEU A 11 45.32 -40.95 8.73
N PRO A 12 44.15 -40.75 8.05
CA PRO A 12 42.87 -40.26 8.59
C PRO A 12 41.58 -40.90 7.98
N GLY A 13 40.39 -40.63 8.55
CA GLY A 13 39.14 -41.12 7.94
C GLY A 13 37.84 -40.68 8.60
N THR A 14 37.49 -39.41 8.36
CA THR A 14 36.13 -38.91 8.05
C THR A 14 34.94 -39.33 8.93
N ALA A 15 34.40 -38.33 9.62
CA ALA A 15 33.05 -38.29 10.14
C ALA A 15 32.01 -38.69 9.08
N ALA A 16 31.30 -39.79 9.31
CA ALA A 16 30.03 -40.04 8.65
C ALA A 16 28.93 -39.37 9.49
N LEU A 17 28.82 -38.04 9.33
CA LEU A 17 27.63 -37.30 9.73
C LEU A 17 26.47 -37.85 8.87
N LEU A 18 25.53 -38.57 9.49
CA LEU A 18 24.31 -39.01 8.81
C LEU A 18 23.57 -37.77 8.30
N LEU A 19 23.64 -37.54 6.98
CA LEU A 19 22.85 -36.53 6.28
C LEU A 19 21.38 -36.92 6.41
N ALA A 20 20.65 -36.30 7.34
CA ALA A 20 19.21 -36.16 7.20
C ALA A 20 18.98 -35.39 5.90
N GLN A 21 18.47 -36.05 4.87
CA GLN A 21 18.04 -35.35 3.67
C GLN A 21 16.87 -34.45 4.09
N ALA A 22 17.13 -33.15 4.20
CA ALA A 22 16.10 -32.17 4.40
C ALA A 22 15.17 -32.24 3.18
N HIS A 23 13.97 -32.79 3.37
CA HIS A 23 12.97 -32.72 2.32
C HIS A 23 12.62 -31.25 2.10
N PRO A 24 12.66 -30.76 0.84
CA PRO A 24 12.28 -29.40 0.54
C PRO A 24 10.85 -29.16 1.04
N SER A 25 10.62 -28.02 1.68
CA SER A 25 9.28 -27.65 2.13
C SER A 25 8.34 -27.54 0.93
N ILE A 26 7.03 -27.69 1.16
CA ILE A 26 6.02 -27.46 0.11
C ILE A 26 6.20 -26.08 -0.54
N HIS A 27 6.59 -25.07 0.25
CA HIS A 27 6.90 -23.74 -0.26
C HIS A 27 8.15 -23.69 -1.14
N GLN A 28 9.18 -24.48 -0.82
CA GLN A 28 10.39 -24.58 -1.63
C GLN A 28 10.09 -25.28 -2.97
N LEU A 29 9.32 -26.36 -2.95
CA LEU A 29 8.87 -27.05 -4.16
C LEU A 29 7.98 -26.16 -5.04
N GLN A 30 7.07 -25.39 -4.43
CA GLN A 30 6.22 -24.43 -5.14
C GLN A 30 7.04 -23.28 -5.74
N ALA A 31 8.04 -22.76 -5.00
CA ALA A 31 8.92 -21.72 -5.50
C ALA A 31 9.72 -22.22 -6.72
N GLU A 32 10.34 -23.40 -6.62
CA GLU A 32 11.10 -24.02 -7.72
C GLU A 32 10.22 -24.22 -8.97
N ASP A 33 8.98 -24.71 -8.83
CA ASP A 33 8.03 -24.85 -9.94
C ASP A 33 7.62 -23.49 -10.55
N HIS A 34 7.46 -22.45 -9.72
CA HIS A 34 7.13 -21.12 -10.18
C HIS A 34 8.29 -20.42 -10.91
N PHE A 35 9.54 -20.59 -10.47
CA PHE A 35 10.72 -19.96 -11.07
C PHE A 35 11.04 -20.48 -12.48
N HIS A 36 10.65 -21.72 -12.80
CA HIS A 36 10.94 -22.34 -14.09
C HIS A 36 9.81 -22.20 -15.12
N LYS A 37 8.65 -21.65 -14.73
CA LYS A 37 7.55 -21.40 -15.67
C LYS A 37 7.82 -20.09 -16.42
N PRO A 38 7.80 -20.08 -17.76
CA PRO A 38 7.80 -18.83 -18.50
C PRO A 38 6.61 -18.00 -18.03
N ALA A 39 6.86 -16.72 -17.73
CA ALA A 39 5.78 -15.80 -17.42
C ALA A 39 4.76 -15.86 -18.56
N PRO A 40 3.46 -16.03 -18.28
CA PRO A 40 2.46 -15.98 -19.33
C PRO A 40 2.60 -14.65 -20.08
N PRO A 41 2.36 -14.63 -21.39
CA PRO A 41 2.39 -13.38 -22.14
C PRO A 41 1.47 -12.37 -21.46
N VAL A 42 2.06 -11.26 -21.00
CA VAL A 42 1.31 -10.17 -20.38
C VAL A 42 0.70 -9.37 -21.52
N GLU A 43 -0.57 -9.57 -21.77
CA GLU A 43 -1.34 -8.66 -22.60
C GLU A 43 -1.52 -7.36 -21.81
N VAL A 44 -0.74 -6.33 -22.15
CA VAL A 44 -0.83 -5.02 -21.51
C VAL A 44 -2.07 -4.33 -22.05
N THR A 45 -3.23 -4.58 -21.44
CA THR A 45 -4.42 -3.77 -21.71
C THR A 45 -4.24 -2.42 -21.02
N PRO A 46 -4.25 -1.30 -21.74
CA PRO A 46 -4.19 0.01 -21.12
C PRO A 46 -5.44 0.23 -20.27
N VAL A 47 -5.25 0.44 -18.97
CA VAL A 47 -6.31 0.79 -18.03
C VAL A 47 -6.24 2.29 -17.75
N ARG A 48 -7.39 2.97 -17.80
CA ARG A 48 -7.51 4.36 -17.34
C ARG A 48 -7.73 4.37 -15.84
N LEU A 49 -6.87 5.09 -15.12
CA LEU A 49 -6.95 5.18 -13.66
C LEU A 49 -8.14 6.04 -13.23
N GLY A 50 -8.65 5.84 -12.01
CA GLY A 50 -9.73 6.67 -11.46
C GLY A 50 -9.42 8.17 -11.50
N LEU A 51 -8.15 8.55 -11.28
CA LEU A 51 -7.67 9.92 -11.42
C LEU A 51 -7.86 10.48 -12.83
N GLU A 52 -7.62 9.67 -13.87
CA GLU A 52 -7.72 10.10 -15.26
C GLU A 52 -9.17 10.21 -15.69
N VAL A 53 -10.00 9.25 -15.26
CA VAL A 53 -11.45 9.30 -15.46
C VAL A 53 -12.04 10.54 -14.79
N LEU A 54 -11.63 10.84 -13.55
CA LEU A 54 -12.06 12.07 -12.87
C LEU A 54 -11.69 13.31 -13.67
N LEU A 55 -10.42 13.45 -14.07
CA LEU A 55 -9.94 14.68 -14.68
C LEU A 55 -10.48 14.92 -16.10
N SER A 56 -10.75 13.87 -16.88
CA SER A 56 -11.25 14.03 -18.25
C SER A 56 -12.75 13.87 -18.41
N ASP A 57 -13.39 12.98 -17.64
CA ASP A 57 -14.78 12.57 -17.91
C ASP A 57 -15.74 13.02 -16.80
N SER A 58 -15.24 13.37 -15.61
CA SER A 58 -16.08 13.59 -14.43
C SER A 58 -15.63 14.76 -13.56
N ILE A 59 -15.01 15.78 -14.16
CA ILE A 59 -14.45 16.93 -13.45
C ILE A 59 -15.49 17.70 -12.62
N ASP A 60 -16.75 17.66 -13.05
CA ASP A 60 -17.88 18.30 -12.35
C ASP A 60 -18.12 17.70 -10.95
N LEU A 61 -17.62 16.49 -10.67
CA LEU A 61 -17.68 15.90 -9.32
C LEU A 61 -16.85 16.68 -8.29
N ILE A 62 -15.84 17.44 -8.73
CA ILE A 62 -14.93 18.18 -7.84
C ILE A 62 -14.98 19.70 -8.03
N ARG A 63 -15.63 20.19 -9.09
CA ARG A 63 -15.71 21.63 -9.39
C ARG A 63 -16.39 22.40 -8.26
N GLY A 64 -15.78 23.50 -7.84
CA GLY A 64 -16.24 24.38 -6.77
C GLY A 64 -16.15 23.78 -5.36
N LYS A 65 -15.47 22.64 -5.19
CA LYS A 65 -15.35 21.95 -3.90
C LYS A 65 -14.01 22.22 -3.23
N ARG A 66 -14.04 22.23 -1.90
CA ARG A 66 -12.89 22.21 -1.00
C ARG A 66 -12.51 20.76 -0.72
N LEU A 67 -11.39 20.31 -1.26
CA LEU A 67 -10.97 18.92 -1.25
C LEU A 67 -10.00 18.62 -0.11
N ALA A 68 -10.19 17.48 0.54
CA ALA A 68 -9.09 16.76 1.19
C ALA A 68 -8.60 15.65 0.26
N LEU A 69 -7.29 15.43 0.22
CA LEU A 69 -6.70 14.35 -0.58
C LEU A 69 -5.95 13.36 0.30
N VAL A 70 -6.36 12.10 0.32
CA VAL A 70 -5.61 11.00 0.90
C VAL A 70 -4.77 10.36 -0.20
N THR A 71 -3.45 10.53 -0.14
CA THR A 71 -2.52 10.11 -1.20
C THR A 71 -1.15 9.76 -0.65
N ASN A 72 -0.29 9.18 -1.48
CA ASN A 72 1.14 9.03 -1.26
C ASN A 72 1.88 9.11 -2.61
N GLN A 73 3.15 8.68 -2.66
CA GLN A 73 3.99 8.64 -3.87
C GLN A 73 3.38 7.87 -5.05
N THR A 74 2.42 6.98 -4.81
CA THR A 74 1.75 6.16 -5.84
C THR A 74 0.61 6.91 -6.55
N GLY A 75 0.12 8.01 -5.96
CA GLY A 75 -0.92 8.87 -6.50
C GLY A 75 -0.45 9.66 -7.71
N ARG A 76 -0.29 8.98 -8.84
CA ARG A 76 0.20 9.53 -10.12
C ARG A 76 -0.68 9.08 -11.28
N ASP A 77 -0.67 9.87 -12.36
CA ASP A 77 -1.26 9.51 -13.65
C ASP A 77 -0.31 8.64 -14.51
N HIS A 78 -0.74 8.23 -15.71
CA HIS A 78 0.09 7.47 -16.64
C HIS A 78 1.39 8.19 -17.09
N GLN A 79 1.45 9.52 -16.95
CA GLN A 79 2.64 10.32 -17.28
C GLN A 79 3.58 10.49 -16.08
N GLY A 80 3.22 9.90 -14.93
CA GLY A 80 3.98 10.00 -13.69
C GLY A 80 3.78 11.33 -12.96
N ARG A 81 2.81 12.17 -13.36
CA ARG A 81 2.51 13.45 -12.71
C ARG A 81 1.76 13.18 -11.40
N PRO A 82 2.19 13.76 -10.26
CA PRO A 82 1.50 13.60 -8.99
C PRO A 82 0.09 14.19 -8.99
N ASN A 83 -0.86 13.49 -8.38
CA ASN A 83 -2.26 13.89 -8.29
C ASN A 83 -2.46 15.25 -7.61
N TYR A 84 -1.73 15.54 -6.53
CA TYR A 84 -1.82 16.83 -5.84
C TYR A 84 -1.41 18.01 -6.74
N GLN A 85 -0.43 17.84 -7.64
CA GLN A 85 -0.04 18.88 -8.59
C GLN A 85 -1.10 19.09 -9.65
N LEU A 86 -1.68 18.00 -10.16
CA LEU A 86 -2.77 18.06 -11.11
C LEU A 86 -3.98 18.78 -10.51
N LEU A 87 -4.36 18.47 -9.27
CA LEU A 87 -5.46 19.12 -8.56
C LEU A 87 -5.18 20.60 -8.27
N LEU A 88 -3.96 20.96 -7.84
CA LEU A 88 -3.57 22.36 -7.61
C LEU A 88 -3.56 23.21 -8.89
N SER A 89 -3.42 22.58 -10.07
CA SER A 89 -3.46 23.29 -11.35
C SER A 89 -4.88 23.63 -11.82
N LEU A 90 -5.92 23.10 -11.16
CA LEU A 90 -7.31 23.34 -11.51
C LEU A 90 -7.81 24.67 -10.91
N PRO A 91 -8.35 25.60 -11.71
CA PRO A 91 -8.73 26.93 -11.24
C PRO A 91 -9.95 26.94 -10.31
N ASP A 92 -10.86 25.97 -10.46
CA ASP A 92 -12.15 25.92 -9.73
C ASP A 92 -12.15 24.85 -8.63
N VAL A 93 -10.98 24.48 -8.11
CA VAL A 93 -10.85 23.44 -7.08
C VAL A 93 -9.90 23.95 -6.00
N GLU A 94 -10.28 23.83 -4.73
CA GLU A 94 -9.42 24.21 -3.62
C GLU A 94 -8.93 22.95 -2.90
N LEU A 95 -7.64 22.62 -3.01
CA LEU A 95 -7.05 21.54 -2.22
C LEU A 95 -6.70 22.06 -0.81
N LYS A 96 -7.51 21.72 0.20
CA LYS A 96 -7.39 22.23 1.58
C LYS A 96 -6.29 21.55 2.38
N VAL A 97 -6.17 20.24 2.23
CA VAL A 97 -5.31 19.40 3.07
C VAL A 97 -4.95 18.13 2.32
N ILE A 98 -3.73 17.67 2.54
CA ILE A 98 -3.25 16.37 2.06
C ILE A 98 -3.01 15.47 3.28
N PHE A 99 -3.63 14.29 3.27
CA PHE A 99 -3.37 13.24 4.24
C PHE A 99 -2.46 12.18 3.61
N SER A 100 -1.41 11.78 4.33
CA SER A 100 -0.52 10.68 3.92
C SER A 100 -0.59 9.55 4.95
N PRO A 101 -0.78 8.27 4.57
CA PRO A 101 -0.70 7.13 5.50
C PRO A 101 0.74 6.83 5.98
N GLU A 102 1.72 7.61 5.52
CA GLU A 102 3.15 7.46 5.82
C GLU A 102 3.68 8.71 6.57
N HIS A 103 4.98 8.72 6.89
CA HIS A 103 5.67 9.87 7.47
C HIS A 103 5.84 11.00 6.42
N GLY A 104 4.76 11.69 6.08
CA GLY A 104 4.73 12.75 5.08
C GLY A 104 4.47 12.23 3.66
N LEU A 105 4.43 13.14 2.68
CA LEU A 105 4.07 12.85 1.28
C LEU A 105 5.22 12.21 0.47
N LEU A 106 6.48 12.43 0.90
CA LEU A 106 7.70 11.82 0.34
C LEU A 106 8.53 11.03 1.38
N GLY A 107 8.00 10.79 2.58
CA GLY A 107 8.77 10.15 3.67
C GLY A 107 9.70 11.09 4.45
N GLU A 108 9.60 12.41 4.24
CA GLU A 108 10.56 13.41 4.73
C GLU A 108 10.02 14.31 5.87
N ALA A 109 8.71 14.31 6.13
CA ALA A 109 8.06 15.35 6.94
C ALA A 109 7.50 14.83 8.26
N ALA A 110 7.74 15.58 9.35
CA ALA A 110 7.08 15.36 10.62
C ALA A 110 5.57 15.68 10.52
N ALA A 111 4.76 15.04 11.36
CA ALA A 111 3.32 15.18 11.35
C ALA A 111 2.88 16.65 11.51
N GLY A 112 2.16 17.18 10.53
CA GLY A 112 1.55 18.51 10.61
C GLY A 112 2.44 19.69 10.18
N GLU A 113 3.65 19.46 9.69
CA GLU A 113 4.47 20.53 9.12
C GLU A 113 4.07 20.86 7.68
N SER A 114 3.93 22.17 7.40
CA SER A 114 3.87 22.66 6.02
C SER A 114 5.24 22.45 5.37
N VAL A 115 5.38 21.40 4.57
CA VAL A 115 6.60 21.21 3.76
C VAL A 115 6.62 22.28 2.68
N ARG A 116 7.55 23.24 2.80
CA ARG A 116 7.94 24.08 1.67
C ARG A 116 8.81 23.23 0.77
N TYR A 117 8.19 22.52 -0.16
CA TYR A 117 8.90 22.05 -1.33
C TYR A 117 9.44 23.30 -2.03
N GLY A 118 10.77 23.42 -2.09
CA GLY A 118 11.46 24.68 -2.42
C GLY A 118 10.92 25.38 -3.68
N ASP A 119 11.24 26.67 -3.82
CA ASP A 119 10.81 27.74 -4.74
C ASP A 119 10.09 27.43 -6.09
N LYS A 120 10.08 26.19 -6.57
CA LYS A 120 9.36 25.67 -7.73
C LYS A 120 7.95 25.14 -7.45
N PHE A 121 7.58 24.90 -6.19
CA PHE A 121 6.22 24.47 -5.86
C PHE A 121 5.48 25.62 -5.21
N GLN A 122 4.42 26.07 -5.88
CA GLN A 122 3.38 26.88 -5.22
C GLN A 122 3.04 26.18 -3.90
N THR A 123 3.03 26.96 -2.81
CA THR A 123 2.87 26.50 -1.43
C THR A 123 1.85 25.37 -1.35
N LEU A 124 2.32 24.15 -1.05
CA LEU A 124 1.41 23.04 -0.85
C LEU A 124 0.46 23.35 0.32
N PRO A 125 -0.77 22.83 0.28
CA PRO A 125 -1.61 22.81 1.46
C PRO A 125 -0.95 22.00 2.59
N PRO A 126 -1.44 22.14 3.84
CA PRO A 126 -0.98 21.33 4.96
C PRO A 126 -0.94 19.83 4.62
N VAL A 127 0.17 19.18 4.96
CA VAL A 127 0.36 17.74 4.82
C VAL A 127 0.31 17.11 6.21
N ILE A 128 -0.64 16.22 6.44
CA ILE A 128 -0.89 15.59 7.74
C ILE A 128 -0.67 14.08 7.61
N SER A 129 0.17 13.52 8.48
CA SER A 129 0.37 12.08 8.55
C SER A 129 -0.80 11.41 9.27
N LEU A 130 -1.40 10.39 8.65
CA LEU A 130 -2.36 9.45 9.23
C LEU A 130 -1.65 8.16 9.69
N TYR A 131 -0.48 8.32 10.33
CA TYR A 131 0.33 7.24 10.86
C TYR A 131 0.63 7.45 12.36
N GLY A 132 1.01 6.36 13.05
CA GLY A 132 1.35 6.43 14.48
C GLY A 132 0.12 6.70 15.34
N ASP A 133 0.14 7.79 16.10
CA ASP A 133 -0.89 8.18 17.07
C ASP A 133 -2.17 8.69 16.41
N VAL A 134 -2.05 9.31 15.23
CA VAL A 134 -3.18 9.84 14.47
C VAL A 134 -3.33 9.01 13.20
N ARG A 135 -4.31 8.11 13.15
CA ARG A 135 -4.60 7.27 11.97
C ARG A 135 -5.93 7.58 11.30
N LYS A 136 -6.78 8.33 12.00
CA LYS A 136 -8.11 8.75 11.57
C LYS A 136 -8.12 10.28 11.48
N PRO A 137 -8.58 10.88 10.37
CA PRO A 137 -8.76 12.33 10.31
C PRO A 137 -9.64 12.82 11.46
N THR A 138 -9.22 13.89 12.12
CA THR A 138 -10.01 14.50 13.19
C THR A 138 -11.05 15.47 12.62
N PRO A 139 -12.13 15.77 13.36
CA PRO A 139 -13.11 16.80 12.99
C PRO A 139 -12.46 18.13 12.57
N ASP A 140 -11.44 18.57 13.31
CA ASP A 140 -10.75 19.83 13.04
C ASP A 140 -9.93 19.81 11.75
N MET A 141 -9.36 18.64 11.40
CA MET A 141 -8.62 18.45 10.15
C MET A 141 -9.55 18.42 8.93
N LEU A 142 -10.83 18.06 9.13
CA LEU A 142 -11.86 18.02 8.10
C LEU A 142 -12.73 19.27 8.05
N ARG A 143 -12.41 20.29 8.87
CA ARG A 143 -13.13 21.55 8.86
C ARG A 143 -13.07 22.17 7.46
N ASP A 144 -14.23 22.62 6.97
CA ASP A 144 -14.36 23.25 5.65
C ASP A 144 -13.97 22.35 4.46
N VAL A 145 -14.00 21.03 4.63
CA VAL A 145 -13.84 20.06 3.54
C VAL A 145 -15.22 19.65 3.02
N ASP A 146 -15.42 19.72 1.70
CA ASP A 146 -16.67 19.35 1.02
C ASP A 146 -16.63 17.92 0.45
N LEU A 147 -15.43 17.40 0.19
CA LEU A 147 -15.21 16.09 -0.43
C LEU A 147 -13.81 15.57 -0.10
N ILE A 148 -13.72 14.29 0.24
CA ILE A 148 -12.44 13.60 0.41
C ILE A 148 -12.16 12.75 -0.82
N LEU A 149 -11.02 12.97 -1.47
CA LEU A 149 -10.49 12.09 -2.49
C LEU A 149 -9.55 11.06 -1.86
N TYR A 150 -9.69 9.80 -2.23
CA TYR A 150 -8.72 8.75 -1.89
C TYR A 150 -8.07 8.23 -3.17
N ASP A 151 -6.75 8.32 -3.26
CA ASP A 151 -5.99 7.90 -4.45
C ASP A 151 -4.62 7.32 -4.07
N ILE A 152 -4.62 6.03 -3.73
CA ILE A 152 -3.42 5.29 -3.34
C ILE A 152 -3.48 3.91 -4.00
N GLN A 153 -2.36 3.47 -4.57
CA GLN A 153 -2.20 2.11 -5.09
C GLN A 153 -2.05 1.13 -3.93
N ASP A 154 -3.03 0.24 -3.76
CA ASP A 154 -2.94 -0.93 -2.88
C ASP A 154 -2.31 -2.13 -3.61
N ILE A 155 -2.06 -3.23 -2.90
CA ILE A 155 -1.47 -4.46 -3.43
C ILE A 155 -2.40 -5.68 -3.35
N GLY A 156 -3.64 -5.53 -2.90
CA GLY A 156 -4.61 -6.64 -2.83
C GLY A 156 -4.43 -7.57 -1.63
N ALA A 157 -3.68 -7.12 -0.62
CA ALA A 157 -3.33 -7.91 0.56
C ALA A 157 -3.80 -7.23 1.86
N ARG A 158 -4.53 -7.97 2.71
CA ARG A 158 -5.17 -7.43 3.92
C ARG A 158 -4.22 -6.75 4.90
N PHE A 159 -2.98 -7.21 4.97
CA PHE A 159 -1.96 -6.66 5.88
C PHE A 159 -1.24 -5.44 5.32
N TYR A 160 -1.55 -5.02 4.09
CA TYR A 160 -1.14 -3.74 3.56
C TYR A 160 -2.14 -2.67 4.02
N THR A 161 -1.66 -1.72 4.82
CA THR A 161 -2.55 -0.96 5.71
C THR A 161 -3.27 0.21 5.04
N TYR A 162 -3.14 0.41 3.73
CA TYR A 162 -3.82 1.52 3.05
C TYR A 162 -5.34 1.34 3.04
N ILE A 163 -5.84 0.11 2.86
CA ILE A 163 -7.27 -0.17 3.05
C ILE A 163 -7.75 0.07 4.50
N SER A 164 -6.88 -0.10 5.49
CA SER A 164 -7.19 0.26 6.89
C SER A 164 -7.29 1.78 7.06
N THR A 165 -6.38 2.53 6.42
CA THR A 165 -6.46 4.00 6.37
C THR A 165 -7.75 4.46 5.67
N LEU A 166 -8.08 3.89 4.49
CA LEU A 166 -9.35 4.17 3.80
C LEU A 166 -10.54 3.91 4.72
N GLY A 167 -10.50 2.80 5.46
CA GLY A 167 -11.55 2.48 6.42
C GLY A 167 -11.76 3.53 7.51
N LEU A 168 -10.68 4.02 8.10
CA LEU A 168 -10.74 5.10 9.09
C LEU A 168 -11.16 6.44 8.48
N VAL A 169 -10.76 6.72 7.24
CA VAL A 169 -11.21 7.89 6.48
C VAL A 169 -12.70 7.83 6.22
N LEU A 170 -13.24 6.69 5.77
CA LEU A 170 -14.67 6.48 5.56
C LEU A 170 -15.47 6.65 6.86
N GLU A 171 -14.93 6.14 7.98
CA GLU A 171 -15.53 6.33 9.30
C GLU A 171 -15.59 7.81 9.71
N ALA A 172 -14.47 8.54 9.60
CA ALA A 172 -14.41 9.98 9.90
C ALA A 172 -15.31 10.81 8.98
N ALA A 173 -15.35 10.46 7.68
CA ALA A 173 -16.17 11.13 6.70
C ALA A 173 -17.67 10.91 6.98
N GLY A 174 -18.06 9.68 7.34
CA GLY A 174 -19.42 9.34 7.73
C GLY A 174 -19.89 10.09 8.97
N GLU A 175 -19.02 10.23 9.98
CA GLU A 175 -19.29 11.02 11.19
C GLU A 175 -19.54 12.51 10.90
N GLN A 176 -18.90 13.05 9.86
CA GLN A 176 -19.02 14.45 9.44
C GLN A 176 -19.97 14.68 8.25
N GLN A 177 -20.59 13.61 7.73
CA GLN A 177 -21.41 13.64 6.53
C GLN A 177 -20.70 14.20 5.29
N ILE A 178 -19.39 13.97 5.20
CA ILE A 178 -18.57 14.38 4.05
C ILE A 178 -18.51 13.21 3.06
N PRO A 179 -18.84 13.41 1.77
CA PRO A 179 -18.69 12.36 0.77
C PRO A 179 -17.22 11.97 0.57
N VAL A 180 -16.99 10.71 0.23
CA VAL A 180 -15.67 10.19 -0.17
C VAL A 180 -15.76 9.71 -1.61
N LEU A 181 -14.81 10.15 -2.44
CA LEU A 181 -14.64 9.68 -3.82
C LEU A 181 -13.33 8.89 -3.91
N VAL A 182 -13.44 7.58 -4.11
CA VAL A 182 -12.31 6.69 -4.31
C VAL A 182 -11.90 6.72 -5.79
N LEU A 183 -10.68 7.16 -6.06
CA LEU A 183 -10.09 7.14 -7.39
C LEU A 183 -9.49 5.75 -7.60
N ASP A 184 -10.34 4.85 -8.09
CA ASP A 184 -10.03 3.43 -8.09
C ASP A 184 -8.77 3.09 -8.90
N ARG A 185 -8.05 2.07 -8.43
CA ARG A 185 -6.80 1.59 -9.02
C ARG A 185 -6.82 0.07 -9.16
N PRO A 186 -6.16 -0.51 -10.18
CA PRO A 186 -6.12 -1.95 -10.35
C PRO A 186 -5.54 -2.67 -9.14
N ASP A 187 -6.11 -3.82 -8.75
CA ASP A 187 -5.47 -4.76 -7.84
C ASP A 187 -4.32 -5.47 -8.58
N PRO A 188 -3.04 -5.29 -8.18
CA PRO A 188 -1.90 -5.96 -8.81
C PRO A 188 -1.97 -7.49 -8.74
N LEU A 189 -2.77 -8.06 -7.84
CA LEU A 189 -3.03 -9.50 -7.72
C LEU A 189 -4.25 -9.96 -8.55
N THR A 190 -4.73 -9.12 -9.46
CA THR A 190 -5.61 -9.44 -10.60
C THR A 190 -7.07 -9.79 -10.30
N GLY A 191 -7.57 -9.67 -9.06
CA GLY A 191 -8.99 -9.93 -8.72
C GLY A 191 -9.50 -11.36 -8.98
N ILE A 192 -8.71 -12.23 -9.61
CA ILE A 192 -9.08 -13.59 -10.00
C ILE A 192 -8.99 -14.56 -8.81
N ARG A 193 -8.10 -14.29 -7.86
CA ARG A 193 -7.81 -15.17 -6.74
C ARG A 193 -8.25 -14.54 -5.43
N ILE A 194 -8.93 -15.34 -4.62
CA ILE A 194 -9.20 -15.07 -3.21
C ILE A 194 -8.47 -16.14 -2.41
N GLY A 195 -7.68 -15.74 -1.41
CA GLY A 195 -6.73 -16.66 -0.75
C GLY A 195 -6.49 -16.36 0.72
N GLY A 196 -6.20 -17.42 1.47
CA GLY A 196 -5.89 -17.37 2.90
C GLY A 196 -7.13 -17.26 3.81
N PRO A 197 -6.95 -17.44 5.12
CA PRO A 197 -8.05 -17.41 6.07
C PRO A 197 -8.64 -16.00 6.19
N ARG A 198 -9.96 -15.95 6.33
CA ARG A 198 -10.67 -14.74 6.77
C ARG A 198 -10.15 -14.34 8.15
N LEU A 199 -10.01 -13.04 8.40
CA LEU A 199 -9.60 -12.55 9.71
C LEU A 199 -10.68 -12.86 10.75
N ASP A 200 -10.27 -13.53 11.83
CA ASP A 200 -11.06 -13.63 13.05
C ASP A 200 -11.18 -12.23 13.69
N PRO A 201 -12.39 -11.72 13.95
CA PRO A 201 -12.59 -10.43 14.60
C PRO A 201 -11.82 -10.25 15.92
N ASP A 202 -11.52 -11.34 16.65
CA ASP A 202 -10.76 -11.28 17.90
C ASP A 202 -9.28 -10.89 17.68
N TYR A 203 -8.76 -11.05 16.44
CA TYR A 203 -7.41 -10.63 16.03
C TYR A 203 -7.41 -9.32 15.23
N ARG A 204 -8.50 -8.54 15.29
CA ARG A 204 -8.58 -7.25 14.58
C ARG A 204 -7.50 -6.28 15.05
N SER A 205 -6.80 -5.67 14.09
CA SER A 205 -5.76 -4.66 14.33
C SER A 205 -5.63 -3.74 13.12
N PHE A 206 -4.68 -2.79 13.14
CA PHE A 206 -4.47 -1.92 11.98
C PHE A 206 -3.93 -2.66 10.74
N VAL A 207 -3.22 -3.78 10.95
CA VAL A 207 -2.74 -4.69 9.88
C VAL A 207 -3.78 -5.77 9.49
N GLY A 208 -5.01 -5.63 10.01
CA GLY A 208 -6.12 -6.53 9.77
C GLY A 208 -7.39 -5.86 10.25
N PHE A 209 -7.84 -4.84 9.52
CA PHE A 209 -8.91 -3.97 10.01
C PHE A 209 -10.30 -4.51 9.69
N TYR A 210 -10.43 -5.23 8.57
CA TYR A 210 -11.67 -5.81 8.08
C TYR A 210 -11.61 -7.33 8.06
N PRO A 211 -12.77 -8.02 8.20
CA PRO A 211 -12.84 -9.48 8.17
C PRO A 211 -12.75 -10.01 6.73
N LEU A 212 -11.64 -9.70 6.06
CA LEU A 212 -11.28 -10.10 4.70
C LEU A 212 -10.31 -11.30 4.74
N PRO A 213 -10.21 -12.10 3.67
CA PRO A 213 -9.11 -13.04 3.43
C PRO A 213 -7.75 -12.34 3.35
N ILE A 214 -6.64 -13.09 3.27
CA ILE A 214 -5.30 -12.49 3.09
C ILE A 214 -5.22 -11.79 1.74
N GLN A 215 -5.56 -12.50 0.66
CA GLN A 215 -5.75 -11.94 -0.67
C GLN A 215 -7.26 -11.82 -0.90
N TYR A 216 -7.77 -10.60 -1.01
CA TYR A 216 -9.21 -10.35 -1.01
C TYR A 216 -9.81 -10.18 -2.42
N GLY A 217 -8.98 -9.98 -3.45
CA GLY A 217 -9.39 -10.05 -4.86
C GLY A 217 -10.37 -8.95 -5.30
N LEU A 218 -10.24 -7.76 -4.73
CA LEU A 218 -11.07 -6.59 -5.05
C LEU A 218 -10.14 -5.39 -5.27
N THR A 219 -10.61 -4.40 -6.03
CA THR A 219 -10.01 -3.07 -5.99
C THR A 219 -10.39 -2.35 -4.70
N VAL A 220 -9.91 -1.12 -4.51
CA VAL A 220 -10.17 -0.35 -3.28
C VAL A 220 -11.50 0.40 -3.30
N GLY A 221 -12.07 0.65 -4.48
CA GLY A 221 -13.39 1.26 -4.68
C GLY A 221 -14.53 0.25 -4.56
#